data_AF-A0AAE5AFJ1-F1
#
_entry.id   AF-A0AAE5AFJ1-F1
#
_cell.length_a   1.000
_cell.length_b   1.000
_cell.length_c   1.000
_cell.angle_alpha   90.00
_cell.angle_beta   90.00
_cell.angle_gamma   90.00
#
_symmetry.space_group_name_H-M   'P 1'
#
loop_
_entity.id
_entity.type
_entity.pdbx_description
1 polymer ?
#
loop_
_entity_poly.entity_id
_entity_poly.type
_entity_poly.pdbx_seq_one_letter_code
_entity_poly.pdbx_strand_id
1 'polypeptide(L)' 'MNDLAFRSAGELATAIAAKEVSSVELLDCYLTRLEQFDPRVNAIVARDEENARAAAREADRAVSRGEALGPLHG' A
#
# COMPACT_ATOMS: atom_id res chain seq x y z
N MET A 1 12.59 -4.43 -5.33
CA MET A 1 11.60 -4.14 -4.26
C MET A 1 11.84 -2.82 -3.51
N ASN A 2 13.06 -2.27 -3.44
CA ASN A 2 13.28 -0.97 -2.76
C ASN A 2 12.71 0.25 -3.54
N ASP A 3 12.51 0.12 -4.86
CA ASP A 3 12.03 1.20 -5.75
C ASP A 3 10.58 1.63 -5.48
N LEU A 4 9.67 0.67 -5.22
CA LEU A 4 8.25 0.94 -4.98
C LEU A 4 8.03 1.96 -3.86
N ALA A 5 8.77 1.82 -2.75
CA ALA A 5 8.60 2.69 -1.59
C ALA A 5 9.06 4.15 -1.81
N PHE A 6 9.78 4.43 -2.90
CA PHE A 6 10.24 5.77 -3.26
C PHE A 6 9.47 6.38 -4.44
N ARG A 7 8.52 5.65 -5.03
CA ARG A 7 7.58 6.20 -6.01
C ARG A 7 6.65 7.21 -5.35
N SER A 8 6.19 8.17 -6.13
CA SER A 8 5.14 9.09 -5.70
C SER A 8 3.81 8.37 -5.48
N ALA A 9 2.93 8.94 -4.66
CA ALA A 9 1.60 8.38 -4.41
C ALA A 9 0.78 8.21 -5.70
N GLY A 10 0.91 9.12 -6.67
CA GLY A 10 0.22 9.03 -7.96
C GLY A 10 0.74 7.90 -8.85
N GLU A 11 2.06 7.65 -8.84
CA GLU A 11 2.66 6.50 -9.54
C GLU A 11 2.21 5.18 -8.92
N LEU A 12 2.11 5.12 -7.59
CA LEU A 12 1.61 3.95 -6.87
C LEU A 12 0.13 3.68 -7.17
N ALA A 13 -0.72 4.70 -7.09
CA ALA A 13 -2.13 4.58 -7.45
C ALA A 13 -2.32 4.13 -8.91
N THR A 14 -1.49 4.64 -9.82
CA THR A 14 -1.48 4.24 -11.23
C THR A 14 -1.07 2.78 -11.40
N ALA A 15 -0.01 2.34 -10.71
CA ALA A 15 0.45 0.96 -10.74
C ALA A 15 -0.60 -0.02 -10.20
N ILE A 16 -1.34 0.38 -9.14
CA ILE A 16 -2.46 -0.40 -8.60
C ILE A 16 -3.62 -0.48 -9.60
N ALA A 17 -4.02 0.66 -10.18
CA ALA A 17 -5.07 0.68 -11.20
C ALA A 17 -4.71 -0.17 -12.44
N ALA A 18 -3.43 -0.19 -12.81
CA ALA A 18 -2.88 -1.01 -13.89
C ALA A 18 -2.67 -2.49 -13.51
N LYS A 19 -2.91 -2.87 -12.24
CA LYS A 19 -2.68 -4.21 -11.69
C LYS A 19 -1.22 -4.67 -11.80
N GLU A 20 -0.27 -3.73 -11.82
CA GLU A 20 1.17 -4.02 -11.80
C GLU A 20 1.65 -4.39 -10.38
N VAL A 21 0.99 -3.85 -9.37
CA VAL A 21 1.14 -4.18 -7.95
C VAL A 21 -0.22 -4.15 -7.29
N SER A 22 -0.48 -5.04 -6.34
CA SER A 22 -1.70 -5.02 -5.55
C SER A 22 -1.56 -4.09 -4.33
N SER A 23 -2.68 -3.55 -3.82
CA SER A 23 -2.71 -2.82 -2.54
C SER A 23 -2.17 -3.66 -1.39
N VAL A 24 -2.47 -4.96 -1.36
CA VAL A 24 -1.94 -5.89 -0.35
C VAL A 24 -0.42 -6.03 -0.48
N GLU A 25 0.10 -6.20 -1.70
CA GLU A 25 1.55 -6.29 -1.94
C GLU A 25 2.28 -5.00 -1.54
N LEU A 26 1.66 -3.84 -1.83
CA LEU A 26 2.21 -2.54 -1.45
C LEU A 26 2.21 -2.34 0.08
N LEU A 27 1.13 -2.74 0.76
CA LEU A 27 1.06 -2.72 2.23
C LEU A 27 2.14 -3.62 2.84
N ASP A 28 2.30 -4.85 2.36
CA ASP A 28 3.31 -5.77 2.85
C ASP A 28 4.74 -5.24 2.64
N CYS A 29 4.99 -4.53 1.53
CA CYS A 29 6.23 -3.80 1.30
C CYS A 29 6.49 -2.76 2.39
N TYR A 30 5.50 -1.93 2.74
CA TYR A 30 5.65 -0.90 3.77
C TYR A 30 5.75 -1.48 5.18
N LEU A 31 5.00 -2.52 5.52
CA LEU A 31 5.13 -3.20 6.81
C LEU A 31 6.52 -3.82 6.99
N THR A 32 7.06 -4.44 5.93
CA THR A 32 8.45 -4.97 5.96
C THR A 32 9.47 -3.87 6.22
N ARG A 33 9.29 -2.69 5.62
CA ARG A 33 10.17 -1.53 5.86
C ARG A 33 10.01 -0.98 7.26
N LEU A 34 8.78 -0.93 7.78
CA LEU A 34 8.49 -0.49 9.13
C LEU A 34 9.26 -1.37 10.12
N GLU A 35 9.16 -2.70 10.01
CA GLU A 35 9.93 -3.64 10.83
C GLU A 35 11.44 -3.42 10.73
N GLN A 36 11.94 -3.10 9.54
CA GLN A 36 13.38 -2.90 9.30
C GLN A 36 13.92 -1.59 9.89
N PHE A 37 13.16 -0.49 9.79
CA PHE A 37 13.68 0.86 10.04
C PHE A 37 13.14 1.51 11.31
N ASP A 38 11.90 1.24 11.68
CA ASP A 38 11.25 1.90 12.82
C ASP A 38 11.95 1.63 14.17
N PRO A 39 12.63 0.49 14.44
CA PRO A 39 13.42 0.34 15.68
C PRO A 39 14.52 1.40 15.87
N ARG A 40 14.98 2.02 14.77
CA ARG A 40 16.00 3.09 14.81
C ARG A 40 15.39 4.48 14.66
N VAL A 41 14.32 4.61 13.87
CA VAL A 41 13.68 5.90 13.58
C VAL A 41 12.69 6.29 14.67
N ASN A 42 11.97 5.31 15.24
CA ASN A 42 10.95 5.46 16.26
C ASN A 42 9.88 6.50 15.85
N ALA A 43 9.32 6.33 14.64
CA ALA A 43 8.33 7.24 14.08
C ALA A 43 6.88 6.80 14.32
N ILE A 44 6.64 5.50 14.54
CA ILE A 44 5.29 4.94 14.63
C ILE A 44 4.93 4.60 16.08
N VAL A 45 3.90 5.27 16.63
CA VAL A 45 3.46 5.08 18.03
C VAL A 45 2.32 4.08 18.19
N ALA A 46 1.59 3.78 17.11
CA ALA A 46 0.48 2.85 17.09
C ALA A 46 0.35 2.22 15.69
N ARG A 47 -0.11 0.97 15.63
CA ARG A 47 -0.26 0.21 14.38
C ARG A 47 -1.67 -0.34 14.30
N ASP A 48 -2.25 -0.25 13.11
CA ASP A 48 -3.58 -0.79 12.80
C ASP A 48 -3.49 -1.73 11.57
N GLU A 49 -2.66 -2.77 11.71
CA GLU A 49 -2.31 -3.66 10.59
C GLU A 49 -3.51 -4.49 10.11
N GLU A 50 -4.41 -4.88 11.01
CA GLU A 50 -5.59 -5.67 10.65
C GLU A 50 -6.54 -4.88 9.75
N ASN A 51 -6.90 -3.66 10.14
CA ASN A 51 -7.76 -2.81 9.32
C ASN A 51 -7.04 -2.39 8.03
N ALA A 52 -5.73 -2.11 8.08
CA ALA A 52 -4.96 -1.81 6.87
C ALA A 52 -5.00 -2.97 5.87
N ARG A 53 -4.83 -4.21 6.33
CA ARG A 53 -4.95 -5.41 5.47
C ARG A 53 -6.36 -5.60 4.93
N ALA A 54 -7.39 -5.32 5.73
CA ALA A 54 -8.78 -5.38 5.27
C ALA A 54 -9.07 -4.34 4.18
N ALA A 55 -8.61 -3.10 4.37
CA ALA A 55 -8.74 -2.01 3.41
C ALA A 55 -8.01 -2.31 2.10
N ALA A 56 -6.77 -2.80 2.17
CA ALA A 56 -5.98 -3.16 1.00
C ALA A 56 -6.67 -4.25 0.15
N ARG A 57 -7.24 -5.28 0.80
CA ARG A 57 -8.02 -6.32 0.11
C ARG A 57 -9.26 -5.75 -0.57
N GLU A 58 -9.94 -4.78 0.05
CA GLU A 58 -11.10 -4.16 -0.57
C GLU A 58 -10.71 -3.24 -1.74
N ALA A 59 -9.60 -2.52 -1.62
CA ALA A 59 -9.04 -1.73 -2.72
C ALA A 59 -8.69 -2.61 -3.93
N ASP A 60 -8.06 -3.76 -3.70
CA ASP A 60 -7.77 -4.74 -4.76
C ASP A 60 -9.06 -5.30 -5.39
N ARG A 61 -10.10 -5.54 -4.59
CA ARG A 61 -11.40 -5.97 -5.11
C ARG A 61 -12.07 -4.88 -5.95
N ALA A 62 -12.05 -3.62 -5.52
CA ALA A 62 -12.58 -2.50 -6.30
C ALA A 62 -11.90 -2.39 -7.68
N VAL A 63 -10.57 -2.55 -7.72
CA VAL A 63 -9.80 -2.62 -8.98
C VAL A 63 -10.23 -3.83 -9.82
N SER A 64 -10.44 -5.00 -9.19
CA SER A 64 -10.89 -6.20 -9.90
C SER A 64 -12.29 -6.05 -10.52
N ARG A 65 -13.18 -5.30 -9.85
CA ARG A 65 -14.55 -5.00 -10.30
C ARG A 65 -14.62 -3.89 -11.35
N GLY A 66 -13.50 -3.20 -11.63
CA GLY A 66 -13.47 -2.09 -12.58
C GLY A 66 -14.23 -0.85 -12.09
N GLU A 67 -14.25 -0.64 -10.77
CA GLU A 67 -14.92 0.51 -10.17
C GLU A 67 -14.20 1.83 -10.50
N ALA A 68 -14.91 2.95 -10.31
CA ALA A 68 -14.30 4.27 -10.41
C ALA A 68 -13.34 4.48 -9.22
N LEU A 69 -12.04 4.49 -9.50
CA LEU A 69 -10.99 4.61 -8.49
C LEU A 69 -10.68 6.08 -8.17
N GLY A 70 -10.44 6.38 -6.90
CA GLY A 70 -10.00 7.71 -6.46
C GLY A 70 -8.55 8.02 -6.84
N PRO A 71 -8.12 9.29 -6.79
CA PRO A 71 -6.77 9.71 -7.17
C PRO A 71 -5.65 9.15 -6.27
N LEU A 72 -6.00 8.65 -5.08
CA LEU A 72 -5.10 7.98 -4.13
C LEU A 72 -5.61 6.58 -3.81
N HIS A 73 -6.23 5.90 -4.77
CA HIS A 73 -6.68 4.51 -4.59
C HIS A 73 -5.47 3.61 -4.34
N GLY A 74 -5.49 2.87 -3.22
CA GLY A 74 -4.36 2.05 -2.82
C GLY A 74 -4.29 1.84 -1.34
#